data_AF-A0A560R190-F1
#
_entry.id   AF-A0A560R190-F1
#
_cell.length_a   1.000
_cell.length_b   1.000
_cell.length_c   1.000
_cell.angle_alpha   90.00
_cell.angle_beta   90.00
_cell.angle_gamma   90.00
#
_symmetry.space_group_name_H-M   'P 1'
#
loop_
_entity.id
_entity.type
_entity.pdbx_description
1 polymer ?
#
loop_
_entity_poly.entity_id
_entity_poly.type
_entity_poly.pdbx_seq_one_letter_code
_entity_poly.pdbx_strand_id
1 'polypeptide(L)' 'MAIEVDAAMFKRVFEDHHEGRLILEALTHQFARPAVVKGGIDAVLETYQRDGQRRVLEFIVAQINRANGVDTNAFEE' A
#
# COMPACT_ATOMS: atom_id res chain seq x y z
N MET A 1 -15.87 -13.33 16.14
CA MET A 1 -16.50 -12.22 15.39
C MET A 1 -15.61 -11.95 14.19
N ALA A 2 -16.05 -12.28 12.98
CA ALA A 2 -15.31 -11.91 11.78
C ALA A 2 -15.53 -10.41 11.55
N ILE A 3 -14.46 -9.66 11.36
CA ILE A 3 -14.57 -8.26 10.96
C ILE A 3 -14.79 -8.28 9.44
N GLU A 4 -15.97 -7.89 8.99
CA GLU A 4 -16.21 -7.64 7.57
C GLU A 4 -15.63 -6.27 7.20
N VAL A 5 -14.64 -6.26 6.30
CA VAL A 5 -14.07 -5.05 5.70
C VAL A 5 -14.15 -5.19 4.19
N ASP A 6 -14.81 -4.26 3.51
CA ASP A 6 -14.93 -4.22 2.06
C ASP A 6 -14.05 -3.13 1.42
N ALA A 7 -13.91 -3.17 0.09
CA ALA A 7 -13.14 -2.19 -0.66
C ALA A 7 -13.68 -0.75 -0.50
N ALA A 8 -15.00 -0.60 -0.37
CA ALA A 8 -15.64 0.71 -0.19
C ALA A 8 -15.27 1.34 1.16
N MET A 9 -15.01 0.55 2.20
CA MET A 9 -14.50 1.04 3.49
C MET A 9 -13.11 1.65 3.34
N PHE A 10 -12.21 1.03 2.59
CA PHE A 10 -10.88 1.59 2.32
C PHE A 10 -10.98 2.94 1.60
N LYS A 11 -11.81 3.04 0.56
CA LYS A 11 -12.07 4.30 -0.13
C LYS A 11 -12.62 5.37 0.81
N ARG A 12 -13.65 5.05 1.59
CA ARG A 12 -14.24 6.00 2.56
C ARG A 12 -13.22 6.54 3.56
N VAL A 13 -12.34 5.68 4.07
CA VAL A 13 -11.34 6.04 5.08
C VAL A 13 -10.16 6.77 4.44
N PHE A 14 -9.51 6.20 3.43
CA PHE A 14 -8.21 6.66 2.96
C PHE A 14 -8.27 7.59 1.76
N GLU A 15 -9.41 7.72 1.08
CA GLU A 15 -9.60 8.63 -0.05
C GLU A 15 -10.63 9.73 0.27
N ASP A 16 -11.81 9.40 0.82
CA ASP A 16 -12.87 10.39 1.05
C ASP A 16 -12.63 11.23 2.32
N HIS A 17 -12.19 10.59 3.42
CA HIS A 17 -11.91 11.28 4.68
C HIS A 17 -10.60 12.08 4.64
N HIS A 18 -10.65 13.37 5.01
CA HIS A 18 -9.48 14.26 4.94
C HIS A 18 -8.28 13.75 5.74
N GLU A 19 -8.48 13.39 7.01
CA GLU A 19 -7.38 12.89 7.85
C GLU A 19 -6.84 11.55 7.36
N GLY A 20 -7.68 10.71 6.74
CA GLY A 20 -7.23 9.43 6.22
C GLY A 20 -6.31 9.59 5.02
N ARG A 21 -6.54 10.61 4.17
CA ARG A 21 -5.60 11.00 3.11
C ARG A 21 -4.24 11.41 3.69
N LEU A 22 -4.25 12.25 4.73
CA LEU A 22 -3.01 12.69 5.40
C LEU A 22 -2.26 11.52 6.06
N ILE A 23 -2.99 10.58 6.67
CA ILE A 23 -2.41 9.37 7.24
C ILE A 23 -1.80 8.49 6.14
N LEU A 24 -2.51 8.28 5.02
CA LEU A 24 -1.98 7.49 3.90
C LEU A 24 -0.71 8.12 3.33
N GLU A 25 -0.66 9.44 3.20
CA GLU A 25 0.53 10.18 2.79
C GLU A 25 1.69 9.98 3.78
N ALA A 26 1.43 10.11 5.08
CA ALA A 26 2.45 9.90 6.12
C ALA A 26 2.98 8.45 6.13
N LEU A 27 2.10 7.47 5.98
CA LEU A 27 2.45 6.05 5.87
C LEU A 27 3.29 5.79 4.62
N THR A 28 2.93 6.41 3.49
CA THR A 28 3.67 6.30 2.23
C THR A 28 5.09 6.85 2.39
N HIS A 29 5.23 8.05 2.97
CA HIS A 29 6.54 8.63 3.24
C HIS A 29 7.41 7.75 4.16
N GLN A 30 6.79 7.10 5.15
CA GLN A 30 7.50 6.26 6.10
C GLN A 30 7.93 4.90 5.52
N PHE A 31 7.07 4.26 4.70
CA PHE A 31 7.19 2.84 4.37
C PHE A 31 7.42 2.53 2.89
N ALA A 32 7.15 3.46 1.96
CA ALA A 32 7.44 3.28 0.53
C ALA A 32 8.92 3.62 0.20
N ARG A 33 9.86 3.03 0.93
CA ARG A 33 11.30 3.28 0.78
C ARG A 33 11.89 2.49 -0.39
N PRO A 34 12.87 3.03 -1.12
CA PRO A 34 13.52 2.30 -2.21
C PRO A 34 14.38 1.14 -1.69
N ALA A 35 14.68 0.19 -2.59
CA ALA A 35 15.61 -0.90 -2.33
C ALA A 35 16.99 -0.39 -1.85
N VAL A 36 17.66 -1.20 -1.05
CA VAL A 36 19.02 -0.91 -0.55
C VAL A 36 20.03 -1.47 -1.53
N VAL A 37 20.82 -0.59 -2.14
CA VAL A 37 21.77 -0.95 -3.20
C VAL A 37 23.22 -1.04 -2.72
N LYS A 38 23.48 -0.92 -1.41
CA LYS A 38 24.83 -0.94 -0.80
C LYS A 38 24.84 -1.84 0.44
N GLY A 39 25.84 -2.70 0.60
CA GLY A 39 26.02 -3.52 1.81
C GLY A 39 26.03 -5.04 1.63
N GLY A 40 26.12 -5.56 0.40
CA GLY A 40 26.21 -7.02 0.18
C GLY A 40 24.93 -7.77 0.58
N ILE A 41 25.06 -8.88 1.32
CA ILE A 41 23.90 -9.72 1.71
C ILE A 41 22.93 -8.98 2.65
N ASP A 42 23.44 -8.14 3.56
CA ASP A 42 22.58 -7.40 4.49
C ASP A 42 21.69 -6.38 3.75
N ALA A 43 22.16 -5.85 2.63
CA ALA A 43 21.38 -4.97 1.75
C ALA A 43 20.19 -5.69 1.12
N VAL A 44 20.34 -6.97 0.81
CA VAL A 44 19.25 -7.80 0.25
C VAL A 44 18.17 -8.03 1.30
N LEU A 45 18.56 -8.35 2.54
CA LEU A 45 17.60 -8.53 3.65
C LEU A 45 16.85 -7.23 3.95
N GLU A 46 17.55 -6.09 3.98
CA GLU A 46 16.92 -4.80 4.22
C GLU A 46 15.97 -4.41 3.07
N THR A 47 16.31 -4.75 1.83
CA THR A 47 15.43 -4.58 0.67
C THR A 47 14.14 -5.38 0.84
N TYR A 48 14.21 -6.66 1.20
CA TYR A 48 13.00 -7.47 1.43
C TYR A 48 12.15 -6.93 2.57
N GLN A 49 12.77 -6.41 3.64
CA GLN A 49 12.04 -5.79 4.73
C GLN A 49 11.27 -4.53 4.26
N ARG A 50 11.90 -3.68 3.42
CA ARG A 50 11.27 -2.48 2.84
C ARG A 50 10.15 -2.86 1.87
N ASP A 51 10.35 -3.86 1.02
CA ASP A 51 9.33 -4.38 0.12
C ASP A 51 8.13 -4.94 0.90
N GLY A 52 8.39 -5.68 1.98
CA GLY A 52 7.35 -6.19 2.87
C GLY A 52 6.49 -5.08 3.49
N GLN A 53 7.11 -3.98 3.93
CA GLN A 53 6.39 -2.81 4.42
C GLN A 53 5.54 -2.14 3.34
N ARG A 54 6.08 -2.02 2.12
CA ARG A 54 5.39 -1.43 0.97
C ARG A 54 4.14 -2.20 0.55
N ARG A 55 4.13 -3.54 0.65
CA ARG A 55 2.98 -4.39 0.29
C ARG A 55 1.69 -4.03 1.01
N VAL A 56 1.77 -3.52 2.25
CA VAL A 56 0.58 -3.07 3.00
C VAL A 56 -0.03 -1.83 2.37
N LEU A 57 0.81 -0.88 1.93
CA LEU A 57 0.36 0.32 1.23
C LEU A 57 -0.27 -0.03 -0.12
N GLU A 58 0.38 -0.93 -0.86
CA GLU A 58 -0.12 -1.42 -2.16
C GLU A 58 -1.49 -2.10 -2.00
N PHE A 59 -1.69 -2.86 -0.93
CA PHE A 59 -2.99 -3.46 -0.65
C PHE A 59 -4.07 -2.41 -0.40
N ILE A 60 -3.80 -1.37 0.39
CA ILE A 60 -4.75 -0.27 0.65
C ILE A 60 -5.12 0.41 -0.68
N VAL A 61 -4.11 0.77 -1.48
CA VAL A 61 -4.31 1.42 -2.79
C VAL A 61 -5.11 0.51 -3.73
N ALA A 62 -4.84 -0.79 -3.75
CA ALA A 62 -5.59 -1.75 -4.57
C ALA A 62 -7.08 -1.83 -4.17
N GLN A 63 -7.40 -1.76 -2.87
CA GLN A 63 -8.80 -1.71 -2.44
C GLN A 63 -9.49 -0.41 -2.86
N ILE A 64 -8.81 0.72 -2.75
CA ILE A 64 -9.33 2.02 -3.21
C ILE A 64 -9.60 1.97 -4.72
N ASN A 65 -8.64 1.49 -5.50
CA ASN A 65 -8.76 1.33 -6.95
C ASN A 65 -9.93 0.42 -7.33
N ARG A 66 -10.09 -0.71 -6.65
CA ARG A 66 -11.25 -1.61 -6.83
C ARG A 66 -12.57 -0.92 -6.53
N ALA A 67 -12.65 -0.14 -5.45
CA ALA A 67 -13.85 0.63 -5.11
C ALA A 67 -14.16 1.72 -6.15
N ASN A 68 -13.14 2.25 -6.81
CA ASN A 68 -13.25 3.18 -7.94
C ASN A 68 -13.54 2.48 -9.29
N GLY A 69 -13.69 1.16 -9.31
CA GLY A 69 -13.96 0.39 -10.52
C GLY A 69 -12.76 0.25 -11.47
N VAL A 70 -11.54 0.51 -10.99
CA VAL A 70 -10.32 0.29 -11.77
C VAL A 70 -10.09 -1.21 -11.90
N ASP A 71 -9.97 -1.68 -13.15
CA ASP A 71 -9.56 -3.05 -13.42
C ASP A 71 -8.06 -3.21 -13.18
N THR A 72 -7.70 -3.87 -12.08
CA THR A 72 -6.29 -4.12 -11.73
C THR A 72 -5.67 -5.27 -12.52
N ASN A 73 -6.46 -6.04 -13.29
CA ASN A 73 -5.99 -7.14 -14.13
C ASN A 73 -5.68 -6.68 -15.58
N ALA A 74 -5.99 -5.43 -15.93
CA ALA A 74 -5.81 -4.89 -17.28
C ALA A 74 -4.34 -4.63 -17.68
N PHE A 75 -3.37 -4.93 -16.81
CA PHE A 75 -1.93 -4.71 -17.05
C PHE A 75 -1.14 -6.03 -17.21
N GLU A 76 -1.82 -7.17 -17.31
CA GLU A 76 -1.20 -8.51 -17.52
C GLU A 76 -1.15 -8.92 -19.02
N GLU A 77 -0.96 -7.97 -19.94
CA GLU A 77 -0.68 -8.24 -21.38
C GLU A 77 0.79 -8.02 -21.75
#